data_AF-A0A7V9TYT6-F1
#
_entry.id   AF-A0A7V9TYT6-F1
#
_cell.length_a   1.000
_cell.length_b   1.000
_cell.length_c   1.000
_cell.angle_alpha   90.00
_cell.angle_beta   90.00
_cell.angle_gamma   90.00
#
_symmetry.space_group_name_H-M   'P 1'
#
loop_
_entity.id
_entity.type
_entity.pdbx_description
1 polymer ?
#
loop_
_entity_poly.entity_id
_entity_poly.type
_entity_poly.pdbx_seq_one_letter_code
_entity_poly.pdbx_strand_id
1 'polypeptide(L)'
;MANIYRPITLSHTLKEIAQKEIGEAMLERVRTFRSLLSETPVDQLEVREYPAVLFRVSSNTWLEAVVRHLAKRAGRVKTELIGKMLAALDAAPEKVLFPKGAAH
;
A
#
# COMPACT_ATOMS: atom_id res chain seq x y z
N MET A 1 32.24 4.90 5.38
CA MET A 1 31.12 4.15 4.78
C MET A 1 29.98 4.14 5.79
N ALA A 2 28.91 4.90 5.55
CA ALA A 2 27.76 4.93 6.45
C ALA A 2 26.93 3.66 6.22
N ASN A 3 26.96 2.73 7.18
CA ASN A 3 26.06 1.58 7.19
C ASN A 3 24.65 2.11 7.50
N ILE A 4 23.85 2.34 6.46
CA ILE A 4 22.45 2.73 6.62
C ILE A 4 21.71 1.49 7.10
N TYR A 5 21.67 1.30 8.43
CA TYR A 5 20.71 0.39 9.04
C TYR A 5 19.32 0.92 8.67
N ARG A 6 18.67 0.32 7.67
CA ARG A 6 17.25 0.55 7.39
C ARG A 6 16.47 -0.38 8.32
N PRO A 7 15.93 0.13 9.44
CA PRO A 7 15.03 -0.70 10.25
C PRO A 7 13.86 -1.13 9.37
N ILE A 8 13.60 -2.43 9.33
CA ILE A 8 12.42 -3.03 8.70
C ILE A 8 11.23 -2.62 9.59
N THR A 9 10.63 -1.48 9.27
CA THR A 9 9.42 -1.00 9.93
C THR A 9 8.20 -1.47 9.13
N LEU A 10 7.06 -1.66 9.80
CA LEU A 10 5.79 -2.01 9.15
C LEU A 10 5.49 -1.08 7.97
N SER A 11 5.77 0.22 8.12
CA SER A 11 5.63 1.21 7.04
C SER A 11 6.53 0.93 5.85
N HIS A 12 7.76 0.48 6.08
CA HIS A 12 8.70 0.22 5.00
C HIS A 12 8.24 -1.01 4.20
N THR A 13 7.96 -2.11 4.89
CA THR A 13 7.52 -3.37 4.26
C THR A 13 6.26 -3.18 3.43
N LEU A 14 5.23 -2.52 3.99
CA LEU A 14 3.98 -2.30 3.27
C LEU A 14 4.14 -1.35 2.08
N LYS A 15 4.96 -0.29 2.20
CA LYS A 15 5.23 0.61 1.08
C LYS A 15 6.00 -0.09 -0.03
N GLU A 16 7.01 -0.88 0.32
CA GLU A 16 7.84 -1.58 -0.66
C GLU A 16 7.04 -2.61 -1.44
N ILE A 17 6.20 -3.40 -0.76
CA ILE A 17 5.31 -4.37 -1.41
C ILE A 17 4.29 -3.64 -2.30
N ALA A 18 3.64 -2.60 -1.80
CA ALA A 18 2.67 -1.84 -2.60
C ALA A 18 3.35 -1.22 -3.84
N GLN A 19 4.53 -0.63 -3.69
CA GLN A 19 5.29 -0.06 -4.80
C GLN A 19 5.66 -1.12 -5.84
N LYS A 20 6.20 -2.27 -5.39
CA LYS A 20 6.64 -3.35 -6.28
C LYS A 20 5.49 -3.98 -7.06
N GLU A 21 4.34 -4.16 -6.39
CA GLU A 21 3.22 -4.92 -6.95
C GLU A 21 2.31 -4.06 -7.83
N ILE A 22 2.09 -2.80 -7.48
CA ILE A 22 1.11 -1.95 -8.17
C ILE A 22 1.61 -0.54 -8.50
N GLY A 23 2.85 -0.17 -8.13
CA GLY A 23 3.40 1.16 -8.38
C GLY A 23 3.45 1.53 -9.86
N GLU A 24 4.04 0.67 -10.70
CA GLU A 24 4.12 0.90 -12.15
C GLU A 24 2.75 0.92 -12.82
N ALA A 25 1.88 -0.01 -12.44
CA ALA A 25 0.51 -0.05 -12.95
C ALA A 25 -0.27 1.22 -12.57
N MET A 26 0.00 1.78 -11.38
CA MET A 26 -0.62 3.01 -10.90
C MET A 26 -0.08 4.23 -11.63
N LEU A 27 1.23 4.30 -11.92
CA LEU A 27 1.85 5.36 -12.71
C LEU A 27 1.20 5.48 -14.09
N GLU A 28 1.10 4.37 -14.82
CA GLU A 28 0.45 4.32 -16.14
C GLU A 28 -1.03 4.70 -16.07
N ARG A 29 -1.71 4.29 -15.00
CA ARG A 29 -3.10 4.65 -14.75
C ARG A 29 -3.27 6.15 -14.53
N VAL A 30 -2.39 6.78 -13.75
CA VAL A 30 -2.43 8.21 -13.47
C VAL A 30 -2.13 9.02 -14.72
N ARG A 31 -1.17 8.59 -15.55
CA ARG A 31 -0.92 9.19 -16.87
C ARG A 31 -2.16 9.16 -17.76
N THR A 32 -2.80 8.00 -17.85
CA THR A 32 -4.04 7.84 -18.62
C THR A 32 -5.16 8.73 -18.08
N PHE A 33 -5.32 8.75 -16.76
CA PHE A 33 -6.37 9.53 -16.10
C PHE A 33 -6.16 11.05 -16.27
N ARG A 34 -4.91 11.54 -16.11
CA ARG A 34 -4.57 12.95 -16.39
C ARG A 34 -4.80 13.31 -17.85
N SER A 35 -4.42 12.45 -18.79
CA SER A 35 -4.69 12.67 -20.22
C SER A 35 -6.19 12.81 -20.50
N LEU A 36 -7.03 11.97 -19.89
CA LEU A 36 -8.48 12.04 -20.05
C LEU A 36 -9.10 13.27 -19.39
N LEU A 37 -8.53 13.73 -18.27
CA LEU A 37 -9.05 14.88 -17.53
C LEU A 37 -8.56 16.22 -18.04
N SER A 38 -7.45 16.26 -18.81
CA SER A 38 -6.90 17.49 -19.41
C SER A 38 -7.86 18.21 -20.36
N GLU A 39 -8.95 17.54 -20.75
CA GLU A 39 -10.05 18.08 -21.56
C GLU A 39 -11.24 18.57 -20.70
N THR A 40 -11.11 18.59 -19.37
CA THR A 40 -12.19 18.92 -18.43
C THR A 40 -11.74 19.92 -17.34
N PRO A 41 -12.64 20.76 -16.78
CA PRO A 41 -12.32 21.70 -15.69
C PRO A 41 -11.91 21.06 -14.35
N VAL A 42 -11.81 19.73 -14.28
CA VAL A 42 -11.51 18.92 -13.09
C VAL A 42 -10.01 18.79 -12.80
N ASP A 43 -9.16 19.53 -13.51
CA ASP A 43 -7.69 19.56 -13.41
C ASP A 43 -7.08 19.75 -12.00
N GLN A 44 -7.89 20.06 -10.98
CA GLN A 44 -7.43 20.30 -9.61
C GLN A 44 -7.37 19.06 -8.71
N LEU A 45 -7.70 17.85 -9.20
CA LEU A 45 -7.63 16.65 -8.37
C LEU A 45 -6.17 16.19 -8.19
N GLU A 46 -5.62 16.32 -6.97
CA GLU A 46 -4.27 15.85 -6.65
C GLU A 46 -4.24 14.30 -6.61
N VAL A 47 -3.87 13.69 -7.74
CA VAL A 47 -3.74 12.24 -7.87
C VAL A 47 -2.29 11.82 -7.62
N ARG A 48 -2.09 11.01 -6.58
CA ARG A 48 -0.79 10.39 -6.29
C ARG A 48 -0.44 9.35 -7.35
N GLU A 49 0.80 9.38 -7.81
CA GLU A 49 1.33 8.45 -8.82
C GLU A 49 1.62 7.06 -8.25
N TYR A 50 1.83 6.98 -6.94
CA TYR A 50 2.19 5.75 -6.23
C TYR A 50 1.23 5.45 -5.07
N PRO A 51 1.11 4.17 -4.67
CA PRO A 51 0.28 3.77 -3.55
C PRO A 51 0.74 4.45 -2.26
N ALA A 52 -0.23 4.79 -1.40
CA ALA A 52 0.04 5.38 -0.10
C ALA A 52 -0.34 4.40 1.01
N VAL A 53 0.58 4.19 1.96
CA VAL A 53 0.30 3.45 3.21
C VAL A 53 0.08 4.47 4.32
N LEU A 54 -1.10 4.43 4.93
CA LEU A 54 -1.51 5.26 6.05
C LEU A 54 -1.62 4.39 7.29
N PHE A 55 -1.19 4.92 8.44
CA PHE A 55 -1.30 4.22 9.71
C PHE A 55 -2.30 4.93 10.61
N ARG A 56 -3.15 4.17 11.29
CA ARG A 56 -4.04 4.68 12.34
C ARG A 56 -3.81 3.88 13.61
N VAL A 57 -3.60 4.59 14.71
CA VAL A 57 -3.51 3.96 16.03
C VAL A 57 -4.95 3.84 16.55
N SER A 58 -5.38 2.63 16.82
CA SER A 58 -6.66 2.36 17.47
C SER A 58 -6.56 2.51 18.98
N SER A 59 -7.68 2.84 19.63
CA SER A 59 -7.78 3.02 21.09
C SER A 59 -7.43 1.75 21.88
N ASN A 60 -7.46 0.58 21.26
CA ASN A 60 -7.13 -0.71 21.85
C ASN A 60 -5.69 -1.16 21.57
N THR A 61 -4.76 -0.24 21.29
CA THR A 61 -3.32 -0.48 21.02
C THR A 61 -2.98 -1.21 19.71
N TRP A 62 -3.98 -1.45 18.85
CA TRP A 62 -3.76 -2.01 17.52
C TRP A 62 -3.36 -0.92 16.51
N LEU A 63 -2.47 -1.27 15.59
CA LEU A 63 -2.07 -0.41 14.48
C LEU A 63 -2.79 -0.85 13.21
N GLU A 64 -3.66 -0.02 12.69
CA GLU A 64 -4.31 -0.24 11.39
C GLU A 64 -3.42 0.30 10.28
N ALA A 65 -3.22 -0.50 9.23
CA ALA A 65 -2.56 -0.07 8.01
C ALA A 65 -3.57 0.01 6.86
N VAL A 66 -3.67 1.17 6.22
CA VAL A 66 -4.57 1.41 5.10
C VAL A 66 -3.75 1.69 3.85
N VAL A 67 -3.87 0.83 2.84
CA VAL A 67 -3.20 0.99 1.55
C VAL A 67 -4.16 1.60 0.54
N ARG A 68 -3.91 2.86 0.16
CA ARG A 68 -4.66 3.56 -0.90
C ARG A 68 -3.98 3.34 -2.24
N HIS A 69 -4.77 2.93 -3.24
CA HIS A 69 -4.32 2.74 -4.61
C HIS A 69 -5.45 3.05 -5.61
N LEU A 70 -5.08 3.27 -6.87
CA LEU A 70 -6.02 3.51 -7.97
C LEU A 70 -6.20 2.22 -8.79
N ALA A 71 -7.43 1.72 -8.93
CA ALA A 71 -7.72 0.49 -9.68
C ALA A 71 -8.98 0.61 -10.56
N LYS A 72 -8.96 -0.01 -11.75
CA LYS A 72 -10.15 -0.19 -12.61
C LYS A 72 -10.99 -1.42 -12.24
N ARG A 73 -10.37 -2.47 -11.66
CA ARG A 73 -11.03 -3.69 -11.14
C ARG A 73 -10.52 -3.97 -9.72
N ALA A 74 -11.23 -3.48 -8.71
CA ALA A 74 -10.74 -3.45 -7.34
C ALA A 74 -10.63 -4.84 -6.65
N GLY A 75 -11.44 -5.82 -7.06
CA GLY A 75 -11.58 -7.10 -6.35
C GLY A 75 -10.33 -7.98 -6.34
N ARG A 76 -9.83 -8.38 -7.53
CA ARG A 76 -8.70 -9.32 -7.65
C ARG A 76 -7.39 -8.73 -7.13
N VAL A 77 -7.11 -7.48 -7.49
CA VAL A 77 -5.90 -6.76 -7.07
C VAL A 77 -5.85 -6.63 -5.55
N LYS A 78 -6.99 -6.34 -4.90
CA LYS A 78 -7.08 -6.27 -3.44
C LYS A 78 -6.73 -7.61 -2.78
N THR A 79 -7.30 -8.72 -3.24
CA THR A 79 -7.07 -10.04 -2.66
C THR A 79 -5.61 -10.47 -2.78
N GLU A 80 -5.00 -10.28 -3.95
CA GLU A 80 -3.59 -10.63 -4.19
C GLU A 80 -2.64 -9.77 -3.33
N LEU A 81 -2.90 -8.45 -3.19
CA LEU A 81 -2.12 -7.56 -2.32
C LEU A 81 -2.20 -7.96 -0.84
N ILE A 82 -3.41 -8.25 -0.36
CA ILE A 82 -3.61 -8.67 1.04
C ILE A 82 -2.79 -9.93 1.33
N GLY A 83 -2.88 -10.96 0.47
CA GLY A 83 -2.12 -12.19 0.65
C GLY A 83 -0.60 -11.98 0.69
N LYS A 84 -0.06 -11.18 -0.24
CA LYS A 84 1.39 -10.88 -0.28
C LYS A 84 1.86 -10.06 0.92
N MET A 85 1.05 -9.10 1.38
CA MET A 85 1.36 -8.30 2.55
C MET A 85 1.39 -9.14 3.82
N LEU A 86 0.38 -9.99 4.02
CA LEU A 86 0.31 -10.87 5.18
C LEU A 86 1.49 -11.86 5.21
N ALA A 87 1.78 -12.52 4.08
CA ALA A 87 2.92 -13.44 3.97
C ALA A 87 4.27 -12.78 4.30
N ALA A 88 4.47 -11.52 3.89
CA ALA A 88 5.70 -10.78 4.18
C ALA A 88 5.80 -10.34 5.65
N LEU A 89 4.67 -10.10 6.31
CA LEU A 89 4.62 -9.76 7.74
C LEU A 89 4.80 -11.01 8.61
N ASP A 90 4.22 -12.14 8.22
CA ASP A 90 4.41 -13.44 8.86
C ASP A 90 5.86 -13.92 8.82
N ALA A 91 6.66 -13.43 7.85
CA ALA A 91 8.09 -13.74 7.78
C ALA A 91 8.94 -13.09 8.90
N ALA A 92 8.34 -12.22 9.73
CA ALA A 92 8.99 -11.59 10.88
C ALA A 92 8.07 -11.63 12.13
N PRO A 93 7.75 -12.83 12.66
CA PRO A 93 6.80 -13.01 13.76
C PRO A 93 7.25 -12.37 15.08
N GLU A 94 8.54 -12.07 15.22
CA GLU A 94 9.10 -11.34 16.35
C GLU A 94 8.80 -9.84 16.32
N LYS A 95 8.27 -9.31 15.20
CA LYS A 95 8.00 -7.88 14.99
C LYS A 95 6.51 -7.56 14.80
N VAL A 96 5.70 -8.56 14.44
CA VAL A 96 4.28 -8.39 14.11
C VAL A 96 3.47 -9.52 14.73
N LEU A 97 2.39 -9.15 15.43
CA LEU A 97 1.41 -10.10 15.97
C LEU A 97 0.06 -9.85 15.32
N PHE A 98 -0.60 -10.92 14.89
CA PHE A 98 -1.96 -10.88 14.35
C PHE A 98 -2.99 -11.29 15.42
N PRO A 99 -4.24 -10.76 15.35
CA PRO A 99 -5.30 -11.22 16.22
C PRO A 99 -5.55 -12.72 16.05
N LYS A 100 -5.59 -13.47 17.16
CA LYS A 100 -5.96 -14.89 17.13
C LYS A 100 -7.39 -15.03 16.58
N GLY A 101 -7.55 -15.86 15.54
CA GLY A 101 -8.83 -16.12 14.88
C GLY A 101 -8.94 -15.60 13.45
N ALA A 102 -8.00 -14.77 12.99
CA ALA A 102 -7.84 -14.46 11.58
C ALA A 102 -6.91 -15.51 10.94
N ALA A 103 -7.41 -16.74 10.77
CA ALA A 103 -6.73 -17.70 9.91
C ALA A 103 -6.74 -17.17 8.46
N HIS A 104 -5.59 -17.25 7.79
CA HIS A 104 -5.48 -17.08 6.34
C HIS A 104 -5.75 -18.42 5.65
#